data_AF-X8DRS6-F1
#
_entry.id   AF-X8DRS6-F1
#
_cell.length_a   1.000
_cell.length_b   1.000
_cell.length_c   1.000
_cell.angle_alpha   90.00
_cell.angle_beta   90.00
_cell.angle_gamma   90.00
#
_symmetry.space_group_name_H-M   'P 1'
#
loop_
_entity.id
_entity.type
_entity.pdbx_description
1 polymer ?
#
loop_
_entity_poly.entity_id
_entity_poly.type
_entity_poly.pdbx_seq_one_letter_code
_entity_poly.pdbx_strand_id
1 'polypeptide(L)' 'MTAIDHVGIAVPDLDVAIEWYHEHLGMILVHEEINEGQGVREAMLSFPGPSPAALRFS' A
#
# COMPACT_ATOMS: atom_id res chain seq x y z
N MET A 1 20.73 -8.02 -1.86
CA MET A 1 19.59 -7.11 -1.66
C MET A 1 19.70 -5.98 -2.67
N THR A 2 18.64 -5.71 -3.41
CA THR A 2 18.63 -4.74 -4.52
C THR A 2 17.71 -3.55 -4.26
N ALA A 3 16.71 -3.72 -3.39
CA ALA A 3 15.77 -2.68 -3.00
C ALA A 3 15.07 -3.05 -1.67
N ILE A 4 14.34 -2.09 -1.12
CA ILE A 4 13.31 -2.33 -0.10
C ILE A 4 12.05 -2.80 -0.83
N ASP A 5 11.49 -3.91 -0.38
CA ASP A 5 10.28 -4.51 -0.99
C ASP A 5 9.00 -3.84 -0.49
N HIS A 6 8.83 -3.76 0.83
CA HIS A 6 7.70 -3.11 1.49
C HIS A 6 8.07 -2.63 2.90
N VAL A 7 7.17 -1.86 3.51
CA VAL A 7 7.23 -1.44 4.91
C VAL A 7 5.95 -1.90 5.61
N GLY A 8 6.05 -2.75 6.61
CA GLY A 8 4.91 -3.20 7.42
C GLY A 8 4.53 -2.17 8.47
N ILE A 9 3.23 -1.86 8.58
CA ILE A 9 2.69 -0.90 9.54
C ILE A 9 1.53 -1.55 10.29
N ALA A 10 1.69 -1.78 11.59
CA ALA A 10 0.63 -2.31 12.43
C ALA A 10 -0.40 -1.20 12.72
N VAL A 11 -1.68 -1.50 12.48
CA VAL A 11 -2.80 -0.57 12.67
C VAL A 11 -3.90 -1.24 13.50
N PRO A 12 -4.70 -0.46 14.26
CA PRO A 12 -5.77 -1.02 15.08
C PRO A 12 -6.97 -1.50 14.26
N ASP A 13 -7.21 -0.89 13.09
CA ASP A 13 -8.29 -1.23 12.17
C ASP A 13 -7.75 -1.09 10.73
N LEU A 14 -7.82 -2.19 9.96
CA LEU A 14 -7.24 -2.23 8.62
C LEU A 14 -8.08 -1.46 7.60
N ASP A 15 -9.40 -1.49 7.71
CA ASP A 15 -10.30 -0.85 6.74
C ASP A 15 -10.19 0.68 6.87
N VAL A 16 -10.17 1.19 8.10
CA VAL A 16 -9.94 2.62 8.37
C VAL A 16 -8.56 3.06 7.87
N ALA A 17 -7.54 2.23 8.04
CA ALA A 17 -6.20 2.54 7.55
C ALA A 17 -6.16 2.60 6.02
N ILE A 18 -6.73 1.60 5.33
CA ILE A 18 -6.79 1.57 3.86
C ILE A 18 -7.46 2.85 3.33
N GLU A 19 -8.61 3.22 3.89
CA GLU A 19 -9.32 4.45 3.51
C GLU A 19 -8.46 5.69 3.75
N TRP A 20 -7.82 5.79 4.92
CA TRP A 20 -6.94 6.91 5.24
C TRP A 20 -5.77 7.05 4.26
N TYR A 21 -5.06 5.95 3.98
CA TYR A 21 -3.93 5.94 3.04
C TYR A 21 -4.38 6.26 1.61
N HIS A 22 -5.57 5.83 1.22
CA HIS A 22 -6.16 6.18 -0.06
C HIS A 22 -6.51 7.67 -0.15
N GLU A 23 -7.23 8.20 0.83
CA GLU A 23 -7.71 9.60 0.80
C GLU A 23 -6.59 10.62 0.94
N HIS A 24 -5.62 10.35 1.82
CA HIS A 24 -4.62 11.35 2.20
C HIS A 24 -3.33 11.24 1.37
N LEU A 25 -2.98 10.04 0.93
CA LEU A 25 -1.75 9.78 0.18
C LEU A 25 -2.02 9.32 -1.26
N GLY A 26 -3.27 9.01 -1.64
CA GLY A 26 -3.59 8.53 -2.97
C GLY A 26 -3.07 7.12 -3.25
N MET A 27 -2.79 6.33 -2.21
CA MET A 27 -2.40 4.93 -2.38
C MET A 27 -3.63 4.07 -2.71
N ILE A 28 -3.42 2.99 -3.45
CA ILE A 28 -4.47 2.06 -3.85
C ILE A 28 -4.19 0.67 -3.31
N LEU A 29 -5.25 -0.04 -2.92
CA LEU A 29 -5.18 -1.44 -2.51
C LEU A 29 -4.83 -2.31 -3.71
N VAL A 30 -3.71 -3.03 -3.62
CA VAL A 30 -3.25 -3.93 -4.69
C VAL A 30 -3.36 -5.41 -4.32
N HIS A 31 -3.37 -5.72 -3.02
CA HIS A 31 -3.56 -7.08 -2.53
C HIS A 31 -4.08 -7.05 -1.09
N GLU A 32 -4.92 -8.02 -0.74
CA GLU A 32 -5.42 -8.23 0.61
C GLU A 32 -5.46 -9.73 0.92
N GLU A 33 -5.00 -10.12 2.10
CA GLU A 33 -5.05 -11.50 2.56
C GLU A 33 -5.21 -11.64 4.08
N ILE A 34 -5.66 -12.81 4.52
CA ILE A 34 -5.60 -13.24 5.92
C ILE A 34 -4.49 -14.28 6.03
N ASN A 35 -3.47 -13.98 6.82
CA ASN A 35 -2.37 -14.89 7.10
C ASN A 35 -2.61 -15.61 8.43
N GLU A 36 -3.25 -16.78 8.37
CA GLU A 36 -3.59 -17.57 9.57
C GLU A 36 -2.36 -17.98 10.39
N GLY A 37 -1.23 -18.24 9.73
CA GLY A 37 0.01 -18.66 10.39
C GLY A 37 0.65 -17.56 11.25
N GLN A 38 0.36 -16.30 10.91
CA GLN A 38 0.83 -15.12 11.65
C GLN A 38 -0.28 -14.44 12.45
N GLY A 39 -1.54 -14.82 12.25
CA GLY A 39 -2.70 -14.27 12.95
C GLY A 39 -3.03 -12.83 12.55
N VAL A 40 -2.71 -12.43 11.32
CA VAL A 40 -2.90 -11.05 10.83
C VAL A 40 -3.75 -11.01 9.56
N ARG A 41 -4.45 -9.90 9.36
CA ARG A 41 -5.03 -9.50 8.07
C ARG A 41 -4.14 -8.40 7.51
N GLU A 42 -3.72 -8.56 6.27
CA GLU A 42 -2.74 -7.67 5.64
C GLU A 42 -3.33 -7.06 4.38
N ALA A 43 -2.99 -5.79 4.13
CA ALA A 43 -3.33 -5.06 2.93
C ALA A 43 -2.08 -4.40 2.36
N MET A 44 -1.74 -4.74 1.12
CA MET A 44 -0.64 -4.12 0.38
C MET A 44 -1.18 -2.92 -0.38
N LEU A 45 -0.61 -1.75 -0.09
CA LEU A 45 -0.96 -0.49 -0.74
C LEU A 45 0.20 -0.03 -1.62
N SER A 46 -0.11 0.50 -2.80
CA SER A 46 0.88 1.07 -3.71
C SER A 46 0.42 2.40 -4.25
N PHE A 47 1.36 3.23 -4.70
CA PHE A 47 0.99 4.41 -5.48
C PHE A 47 0.59 3.99 -6.90
N PRO A 48 -0.34 4.71 -7.54
CA PRO A 48 -0.55 4.60 -8.97
C PRO A 48 0.79 4.74 -9.70
N GLY A 49 1.04 3.89 -10.69
CA GLY A 49 2.21 4.02 -11.54
C GLY A 49 2.28 5.42 -12.19
N PRO A 50 3.47 5.88 -12.63
CA PRO A 50 3.59 7.18 -13.26
C PRO A 50 2.61 7.29 -14.42
N SER A 51 1.83 8.38 -14.47
CA SER A 51 1.10 8.70 -15.68
C SER A 51 2.11 8.90 -16.82
N PRO A 52 1.81 8.49 -18.07
CA PRO A 52 2.71 8.73 -19.20
C PRO A 52 3.10 10.22 -19.38
N ALA A 53 2.28 11.14 -18.84
CA ALA A 53 2.54 12.58 -18.86
C ALA A 53 3.59 13.04 -17.81
N ALA A 54 3.81 12.27 -16.73
CA ALA A 54 4.73 12.62 -15.64
C ALA A 54 6.21 12.34 -15.96
N LEU A 55 6.52 11.71 -17.10
CA LEU A 55 7.89 11.41 -17.53
C LEU A 55 8.56 12.51 -18.38
N ARG A 56 7.97 13.71 -18.46
CA ARG A 56 8.65 14.86 -19.05
C ARG A 56 9.53 15.53 -17.99
N PHE A 57 10.78 15.08 -17.90
CA PHE A 57 11.84 15.85 -17.27
C PHE A 57 12.13 17.08 -18.15
N SER A 58 11.92 18.27 -17.61
CA SER A 58 12.40 19.54 -18.19
C SER A 58 13.90 19.68 -18.00
#